data_AF-A0A448J793-F1
#
_entry.id   AF-A0A448J793-F1
#
_cell.length_a   1.000
_cell.length_b   1.000
_cell.length_c   1.000
_cell.angle_alpha   90.00
_cell.angle_beta   90.00
_cell.angle_gamma   90.00
#
_symmetry.space_group_name_H-M   'P 1'
#
loop_
_entity.id
_entity.type
_entity.pdbx_description
1 polymer ?
#
loop_
_entity_poly.entity_id
_entity_poly.type
_entity_poly.pdbx_seq_one_letter_code
_entity_poly.pdbx_strand_id
1 'polypeptide(L)'
;MLINQIFEIDSCDDVELNIKRTSKLEYRISYDDEKEMKAIVFIIGGYGANANIYFLDSYRNYIAKNFDVVTINVFYHCFCQRRSDVEKYSAFTIFEFWVLGRIKSA
;
A
#
# COMPACT_ATOMS: atom_id res chain seq x y z
N MET A 1 18.22 1.60 17.03
CA MET A 1 18.20 2.32 15.75
C MET A 1 16.94 1.95 14.97
N LEU A 2 16.29 2.94 14.34
CA LEU A 2 15.11 2.68 13.51
C LEU A 2 15.49 1.95 12.21
N ILE A 3 15.08 0.69 12.11
CA ILE A 3 15.24 -0.15 10.93
C ILE A 3 14.02 -0.03 10.02
N ASN A 4 14.25 0.00 8.70
CA ASN A 4 13.22 0.04 7.68
C ASN A 4 13.52 -1.02 6.62
N GLN A 5 12.55 -1.90 6.35
CA GLN A 5 12.70 -2.95 5.36
C GLN A 5 11.45 -3.05 4.49
N ILE A 6 11.64 -3.52 3.26
CA ILE A 6 10.60 -3.73 2.24
C ILE A 6 10.67 -5.20 1.83
N PHE A 7 9.50 -5.81 1.72
CA PHE A 7 9.34 -7.21 1.36
C PHE A 7 8.25 -7.36 0.30
N GLU A 8 8.38 -8.43 -0.47
CA GLU A 8 7.40 -8.85 -1.47
C GLU A 8 7.11 -10.34 -1.27
N ILE A 9 5.82 -10.70 -1.19
CA ILE A 9 5.39 -12.10 -1.02
C ILE A 9 4.38 -12.50 -2.09
N ASP A 10 4.27 -13.81 -2.33
CA ASP A 10 3.13 -14.36 -3.06
C ASP A 10 1.85 -14.14 -2.26
N SER A 11 0.81 -13.71 -2.97
CA SER A 11 -0.52 -13.51 -2.38
C SER A 11 -1.44 -14.67 -2.71
N CYS A 12 -2.54 -14.79 -1.97
CA CYS A 12 -3.57 -15.78 -2.25
C CYS A 12 -4.47 -15.33 -3.41
N ASP A 13 -5.05 -16.31 -4.10
CA ASP A 13 -6.08 -16.07 -5.10
C ASP A 13 -7.34 -15.44 -4.47
N ASP A 14 -7.99 -14.58 -5.25
CA ASP A 14 -9.27 -13.98 -4.86
C ASP A 14 -10.40 -14.92 -5.25
N VAL A 15 -10.92 -15.65 -4.28
CA VAL A 15 -11.96 -16.66 -4.51
C VAL A 15 -13.30 -16.01 -4.86
N GLU A 16 -13.63 -14.89 -4.23
CA GLU A 16 -14.91 -14.19 -4.44
C GLU A 16 -15.00 -13.61 -5.85
N LEU A 17 -13.90 -13.03 -6.34
CA LEU A 17 -13.83 -12.45 -7.67
C LEU A 17 -13.36 -13.44 -8.75
N ASN A 18 -13.02 -14.68 -8.38
CA ASN A 18 -12.41 -15.69 -9.25
C ASN A 18 -11.15 -15.17 -9.98
N ILE A 19 -10.29 -14.43 -9.27
CA ILE A 19 -9.06 -13.84 -9.81
C ILE A 19 -7.84 -14.61 -9.28
N LYS A 20 -7.04 -15.16 -10.20
CA LYS A 20 -5.71 -15.69 -9.88
C LYS A 20 -4.72 -14.54 -9.68
N ARG A 21 -4.07 -14.48 -8.51
CA ARG A 21 -3.12 -13.39 -8.21
C ARG A 21 -1.72 -13.80 -8.65
N THR A 22 -1.16 -13.05 -9.60
CA THR A 22 0.21 -13.25 -10.10
C THR A 22 1.16 -12.15 -9.63
N SER A 23 0.64 -10.99 -9.25
CA SER A 23 1.42 -9.89 -8.69
C SER A 23 1.83 -10.17 -7.25
N LYS A 24 3.08 -9.87 -6.91
CA LYS A 24 3.56 -9.91 -5.53
C LYS A 24 2.89 -8.84 -4.68
N LEU A 25 2.64 -9.15 -3.41
CA LEU A 25 2.14 -8.21 -2.42
C LEU A 25 3.34 -7.55 -1.72
N GLU A 26 3.44 -6.23 -1.84
CA GLU A 26 4.44 -5.43 -1.11
C GLU A 26 3.95 -5.15 0.31
N TYR A 27 4.84 -5.33 1.29
CA TYR A 27 4.66 -4.78 2.62
C TYR A 27 5.99 -4.24 3.13
N ARG A 28 5.90 -3.27 4.03
CA ARG A 28 7.08 -2.63 4.59
C ARG A 28 7.00 -2.62 6.09
N ILE A 29 8.12 -2.89 6.75
CA ILE A 29 8.19 -2.92 8.21
C ILE A 29 9.14 -1.84 8.73
N SER A 30 8.84 -1.36 9.92
CA SER A 30 9.75 -0.55 10.74
C SER A 30 9.73 -1.03 12.17
N TYR A 31 10.91 -1.07 12.79
CA TYR A 31 11.08 -1.37 14.20
C TYR A 31 12.36 -0.72 14.71
N ASP A 32 12.47 -0.53 16.02
CA ASP A 32 13.70 -0.02 16.64
C ASP A 32 14.47 -1.19 17.24
N ASP A 33 15.65 -1.52 16.69
CA ASP A 33 16.43 -2.70 17.10
C ASP A 33 17.09 -2.56 18.49
N GLU A 34 16.98 -1.39 19.12
CA GLU A 34 17.39 -1.15 20.51
C GLU A 34 16.29 -1.52 21.52
N LYS A 35 15.06 -1.81 21.06
CA LYS A 35 13.91 -2.08 21.93
C LYS A 35 13.47 -3.53 21.87
N GLU A 36 12.95 -4.03 22.97
CA GLU A 36 12.27 -5.33 23.01
C GLU A 36 10.86 -5.19 22.44
N MET A 37 10.55 -5.88 21.35
CA MET A 37 9.25 -5.79 20.68
C MET A 37 8.15 -6.50 21.48
N LYS A 38 7.07 -5.78 21.78
CA LYS A 38 5.92 -6.26 22.57
C LYS A 38 4.70 -6.57 21.73
N ALA A 39 4.59 -5.99 20.53
CA ALA A 39 3.46 -6.20 19.63
C ALA A 39 3.83 -5.94 18.17
N ILE A 40 2.94 -6.37 17.28
CA ILE A 40 2.98 -6.08 15.85
C ILE A 40 1.75 -5.21 15.53
N VAL A 41 1.96 -4.09 14.84
CA VAL A 41 0.92 -3.15 14.45
C VAL A 41 0.84 -3.12 12.92
N PHE A 42 -0.34 -3.46 12.39
CA PHE A 42 -0.63 -3.37 10.96
C PHE A 42 -1.36 -2.06 10.65
N ILE A 43 -0.82 -1.30 9.70
CA ILE A 43 -1.45 -0.10 9.15
C ILE A 43 -2.00 -0.46 7.78
N ILE A 44 -3.33 -0.46 7.68
CA ILE A 44 -4.07 -0.68 6.44
C ILE A 44 -4.63 0.66 5.99
N GLY A 45 -4.09 1.20 4.90
CA GLY A 45 -4.55 2.48 4.34
C GLY A 45 -5.98 2.39 3.82
N GLY A 46 -6.79 3.43 4.05
CA GLY A 46 -8.12 3.54 3.44
C GLY A 46 -8.06 3.81 1.92
N TYR A 47 -9.23 4.01 1.33
CA TYR A 47 -9.35 4.36 -0.09
C TYR A 47 -8.57 5.66 -0.41
N GLY A 48 -7.64 5.58 -1.35
CA GLY A 48 -6.84 6.74 -1.77
C GLY A 48 -5.62 7.05 -0.89
N ALA A 49 -5.28 6.19 0.07
CA ALA A 49 -4.04 6.31 0.84
C ALA A 49 -2.78 6.30 -0.05
N ASN A 50 -2.89 5.78 -1.27
CA ASN A 50 -1.83 5.78 -2.27
C ASN A 50 -1.51 7.18 -2.85
N ALA A 51 -2.36 8.19 -2.63
CA ALA A 51 -2.16 9.54 -3.17
C ALA A 51 -0.84 10.18 -2.70
N ASN A 52 -0.39 9.84 -1.49
CA ASN A 52 0.88 10.29 -0.96
C ASN A 52 1.48 9.17 -0.08
N ILE A 53 2.52 8.51 -0.59
CA ILE A 53 3.15 7.37 0.08
C ILE A 53 3.97 7.80 1.30
N TYR A 54 4.47 9.04 1.29
CA TYR A 54 5.26 9.58 2.38
C TYR A 54 4.48 9.56 3.70
N PHE A 55 3.17 9.82 3.70
CA PHE A 55 2.37 9.73 4.93
C PHE A 55 2.37 8.33 5.53
N LEU A 56 2.22 7.29 4.71
CA LEU A 56 2.25 5.92 5.18
C LEU A 56 3.60 5.58 5.80
N ASP A 57 4.71 5.92 5.13
CA ASP A 57 6.05 5.67 5.65
C ASP A 57 6.33 6.48 6.93
N SER A 58 5.90 7.75 6.97
CA SER A 58 6.06 8.64 8.12
C SER A 58 5.32 8.12 9.35
N TYR A 59 4.06 7.69 9.22
CA TYR A 59 3.29 7.12 10.34
C TYR A 59 3.88 5.81 10.83
N ARG A 60 4.27 4.92 9.92
CA ARG A 60 4.92 3.65 10.27
C ARG A 60 6.22 3.89 11.07
N ASN A 61 7.06 4.81 10.60
CA ASN A 61 8.31 5.18 11.26
C ASN A 61 8.04 5.84 12.62
N TYR A 62 7.04 6.72 12.71
CA TYR A 62 6.66 7.39 13.95
C TYR A 62 6.21 6.38 15.01
N ILE A 63 5.35 5.43 14.66
CA ILE A 63 4.85 4.43 15.61
C ILE A 63 6.00 3.52 16.08
N ALA A 64 6.80 2.98 15.17
CA ALA A 64 7.97 2.16 15.52
C ALA A 64 8.99 2.91 16.39
N LYS A 65 9.18 4.22 16.16
CA LYS A 65 10.10 5.04 16.95
C LYS A 65 9.58 5.33 18.36
N ASN A 66 8.27 5.49 18.54
CA ASN A 66 7.70 5.90 19.83
C ASN A 66 7.23 4.73 20.71
N PHE A 67 6.95 3.57 20.12
CA PHE A 67 6.43 2.40 20.83
C PHE A 67 7.33 1.17 20.63
N ASP A 68 7.22 0.22 21.54
CA ASP A 68 7.98 -1.05 21.53
C ASP A 68 7.33 -2.05 20.56
N VAL A 69 7.18 -1.69 19.29
CA VAL A 69 6.40 -2.45 18.32
C VAL A 69 7.06 -2.53 16.95
N VAL A 70 6.81 -3.64 16.26
CA VAL A 70 7.05 -3.73 14.81
C VAL A 70 5.83 -3.15 14.10
N THR A 71 6.03 -2.13 13.28
CA THR A 71 4.93 -1.51 12.51
C THR A 71 5.02 -1.91 11.05
N ILE A 72 3.90 -2.33 10.47
CA ILE A 72 3.82 -2.90 9.12
C ILE A 72 2.82 -2.12 8.29
N ASN A 73 3.25 -1.58 7.15
CA ASN A 73 2.36 -1.08 6.09
C ASN A 73 2.14 -2.17 5.06
N VAL A 74 0.88 -2.46 4.73
CA VAL A 74 0.53 -3.43 3.69
C VAL A 74 -0.03 -2.69 2.48
N PHE A 75 0.61 -2.86 1.32
CA PHE A 75 0.14 -2.33 0.05
C PHE A 75 -0.81 -3.36 -0.57
N TYR A 76 -2.04 -3.39 -0.05
CA TYR A 76 -3.05 -4.39 -0.42
C TYR A 76 -3.40 -4.36 -1.92
N HIS A 77 -4.05 -5.41 -2.41
CA HIS A 77 -4.48 -5.48 -3.81
C HIS A 77 -5.37 -4.29 -4.17
N CYS A 78 -5.18 -3.76 -5.37
CA CYS A 78 -5.91 -2.58 -5.85
C CYS A 78 -5.67 -1.30 -5.03
N PHE A 79 -4.56 -1.21 -4.29
CA PHE A 79 -4.15 -0.03 -3.53
C PHE A 79 -4.05 1.26 -4.38
N CYS A 80 -3.69 1.15 -5.66
CA CYS A 80 -3.46 2.27 -6.57
C CYS A 80 -4.76 2.88 -7.14
N GLN A 81 -5.59 3.50 -6.30
CA GLN A 81 -6.91 4.06 -6.71
C GLN A 81 -6.89 5.56 -7.07
N ARG A 82 -5.92 6.31 -6.56
CA ARG A 82 -5.76 7.75 -6.86
C ARG A 82 -4.48 8.03 -7.64
N ARG A 83 -4.39 9.18 -8.29
CA ARG A 83 -3.08 9.67 -8.76
C ARG A 83 -2.17 9.83 -7.54
N SER A 84 -1.00 9.25 -7.64
CA SER A 84 0.02 9.27 -6.59
C SER A 84 1.15 10.22 -6.97
N ASP A 85 1.84 10.74 -5.96
CA ASP A 85 3.13 11.39 -6.09
C ASP A 85 4.24 10.43 -6.54
N VAL A 86 4.03 9.13 -6.39
CA VAL A 86 4.95 8.06 -6.82
C VAL A 86 4.30 7.26 -7.95
N GLU A 87 4.91 7.28 -9.14
CA GLU A 87 4.36 6.67 -10.35
C GLU A 87 3.97 5.19 -10.20
N LYS A 88 4.80 4.39 -9.52
CA LYS A 88 4.52 2.96 -9.22
C LYS A 88 3.16 2.74 -8.54
N TYR A 89 2.72 3.69 -7.71
CA TYR A 89 1.47 3.60 -6.95
C TYR A 89 0.37 4.49 -7.52
N SER A 90 0.56 5.09 -8.69
CA SER A 90 -0.39 6.02 -9.29
C SER A 90 -1.46 5.28 -10.08
N ALA A 91 -2.72 5.69 -9.92
CA ALA A 91 -3.79 5.26 -10.80
C ALA A 91 -3.67 5.96 -12.17
N PHE A 92 -3.78 5.18 -13.24
CA PHE A 92 -3.81 5.71 -14.60
C PHE A 92 -5.24 5.78 -15.12
N THR A 93 -5.56 6.88 -15.78
CA THR A 93 -6.84 7.02 -16.49
C THR A 93 -6.67 6.44 -17.89
N ILE A 94 -7.39 5.37 -18.19
CA ILE A 94 -7.49 4.82 -19.53
C ILE A 94 -8.84 5.24 -20.10
N PHE A 95 -8.84 6.07 -21.13
CA PHE A 95 -10.06 6.40 -21.87
C PHE A 95 -10.24 5.36 -22.98
N GLU A 96 -11.22 4.47 -22.81
CA GLU A 96 -11.61 3.59 -23.90
C GLU A 96 -12.40 4.36 -24.96
N PHE A 97 -12.25 3.95 -26.23
CA PHE A 97 -12.94 4.56 -27.38
C PHE A 97 -14.46 4.66 -27.17
N TRP A 98 -15.03 3.68 -26.47
CA TRP A 98 -16.46 3.63 -26.16
C TRP A 98 -16.87 4.68 -25.12
N VAL A 99 -16.00 5.00 -24.15
CA VAL A 99 -16.20 6.08 -23.17
C VAL A 99 -16.12 7.45 -23.86
N LEU A 100 -15.17 7.62 -24.79
CA LEU A 100 -15.05 8.85 -25.58
C LEU A 100 -16.28 9.13 -26.44
N GLY A 101 -16.92 8.09 -26.99
CA GLY A 101 -18.18 8.22 -27.74
C GLY A 101 -19.33 8.76 -26.90
N ARG A 102 -19.37 8.45 -25.59
CA ARG A 102 -20.38 8.96 -24.65
C ARG A 102 -20.10 10.39 -24.19
N ILE A 103 -18.84 10.81 -24.11
CA ILE A 103 -18.48 12.19 -23.73
C ILE A 103 -18.81 13.17 -24.87
N LYS A 104 -18.70 12.75 -26.13
CA LYS A 104 -19.01 13.58 -27.30
C LYS A 104 -20.51 13.76 -27.59
N SER A 105 -21.38 13.06 -26.86
CA SER A 105 -22.84 13.12 -27.02
C SER A 105 -23.53 13.90 -25.89
N ALA A 106 -22.76 14.53 -24.99
CA ALA A 106 -23.25 15.41 -23.93
C ALA A 106 -23.02 16.88 -24.27
#